data_AF-A0A958DKV4-F1
#
_entry.id   AF-A0A958DKV4-F1
#
_cell.length_a   1.000
_cell.length_b   1.000
_cell.length_c   1.000
_cell.angle_alpha   90.00
_cell.angle_beta   90.00
_cell.angle_gamma   90.00
#
_symmetry.space_group_name_H-M   'P 1'
#
loop_
_entity.id
_entity.type
_entity.pdbx_description
1 polymer ?
#
loop_
_entity_poly.entity_id
_entity_poly.type
_entity_poly.pdbx_seq_one_letter_code
_entity_poly.pdbx_strand_id
1 'polypeptide(L)'
;TVSVDQNSEATFDFENTLKLTYEGDEDEIVQRIEAGNVALSLPSTNYVSTGSNHQGLFGVKTQMKVGNFSFTGIASLERGENETLSV
;
A
#
# COMPACT_ATOMS: atom_id res chain seq x y z
N THR A 1 2.09 4.67 -16.46
CA THR A 1 0.85 5.46 -16.23
C THR A 1 0.75 5.95 -14.80
N VAL A 2 0.23 7.16 -14.57
CA VAL A 2 -0.07 7.69 -13.21
C VAL A 2 -1.58 7.73 -12.99
N SER A 3 -2.04 7.28 -11.82
CA SER A 3 -3.45 7.29 -11.40
C SER A 3 -3.58 7.88 -9.99
N VAL A 4 -4.63 8.66 -9.77
CA VAL A 4 -4.96 9.27 -8.47
C VAL A 4 -6.40 8.91 -8.13
N ASP A 5 -6.62 8.40 -6.92
CA ASP A 5 -7.92 8.16 -6.34
C ASP A 5 -8.03 8.98 -5.04
N GLN A 6 -9.11 9.75 -4.89
CA GLN A 6 -9.35 10.62 -3.74
C GLN A 6 -10.84 10.65 -3.38
N ASN A 7 -11.18 10.41 -2.12
CA ASN A 7 -12.54 10.59 -1.60
C ASN A 7 -12.54 11.35 -0.26
N SER A 8 -12.75 12.68 -0.32
CA SER A 8 -12.77 13.55 0.87
C SER A 8 -14.14 13.68 1.54
N GLU A 9 -15.22 13.14 0.94
CA GLU A 9 -16.58 13.17 1.49
C GLU A 9 -16.93 11.87 2.23
N ALA A 10 -15.94 11.03 2.49
CA ALA A 10 -16.13 9.77 3.20
C ALA A 10 -16.63 10.01 4.64
N THR A 11 -17.52 9.15 5.11
CA THR A 11 -18.15 9.29 6.44
C THR A 11 -17.19 8.95 7.57
N PHE A 12 -16.22 8.07 7.31
CA PHE A 12 -15.16 7.70 8.24
C PHE A 12 -13.77 8.03 7.70
N ASP A 13 -12.83 8.44 8.55
CA ASP A 13 -11.47 8.83 8.15
C ASP A 13 -10.65 7.66 7.56
N PHE A 14 -10.96 6.41 7.94
CA PHE A 14 -10.34 5.23 7.32
C PHE A 14 -10.77 5.02 5.86
N GLU A 15 -11.94 5.55 5.48
CA GLU A 15 -12.45 5.52 4.11
C GLU A 15 -11.94 6.70 3.27
N ASN A 16 -11.39 7.74 3.91
CA ASN A 16 -10.72 8.83 3.22
C ASN A 16 -9.45 8.29 2.56
N THR A 17 -9.61 7.88 1.31
CA THR A 17 -8.62 7.15 0.55
C THR A 17 -7.95 8.14 -0.38
N LEU A 18 -6.70 8.48 -0.10
CA LEU A 18 -5.81 9.10 -1.08
C LEU A 18 -4.90 8.00 -1.60
N LYS A 19 -5.01 7.62 -2.88
CA LYS A 19 -4.11 6.63 -3.49
C LYS A 19 -3.52 7.18 -4.78
N LEU A 20 -2.20 7.32 -4.78
CA LEU A 20 -1.41 7.59 -5.97
C LEU A 20 -0.80 6.28 -6.44
N THR A 21 -0.91 5.97 -7.72
CA THR A 21 -0.25 4.82 -8.35
C THR A 21 0.51 5.28 -9.57
N TYR A 22 1.78 4.92 -9.65
CA TYR A 22 2.60 4.99 -10.85
C TYR A 22 2.92 3.56 -11.28
N GLU A 23 2.73 3.29 -12.57
CA GLU A 23 3.11 2.04 -13.22
C GLU A 23 4.16 2.38 -14.28
N GLY A 24 5.34 1.78 -14.17
CA GLY A 24 6.38 1.89 -15.18
C GLY A 24 6.09 0.97 -16.37
N ASP A 25 6.80 1.20 -17.47
CA ASP A 25 6.70 0.36 -18.66
C ASP A 25 7.46 -0.98 -18.46
N GLU A 26 7.24 -1.95 -19.35
CA GLU A 26 7.77 -3.33 -19.20
C GLU A 26 9.30 -3.39 -19.06
N ASP A 27 10.01 -2.47 -19.73
CA ASP A 27 11.48 -2.40 -19.76
C ASP A 27 12.08 -1.60 -18.59
N GLU A 28 11.26 -0.93 -17.78
CA GLU A 28 11.74 -0.11 -16.66
C GLU A 28 12.06 -0.95 -15.42
N ILE A 29 13.12 -0.59 -14.68
CA ILE A 29 13.44 -1.25 -13.41
C ILE A 29 12.33 -1.03 -12.38
N VAL A 30 11.77 0.18 -12.34
CA VAL A 30 10.68 0.53 -11.45
C VAL A 30 9.37 0.08 -12.09
N GLN A 31 8.71 -0.90 -11.49
CA GLN A 31 7.51 -1.50 -12.04
C GLN A 31 6.26 -0.79 -11.52
N ARG A 32 6.23 -0.49 -10.21
CA ARG A 32 5.09 0.18 -9.59
C ARG A 32 5.49 0.98 -8.35
N ILE A 33 4.93 2.17 -8.21
CA ILE A 33 4.99 2.97 -6.98
C ILE A 33 3.57 3.28 -6.55
N GLU A 34 3.22 2.97 -5.32
CA GLU A 34 1.94 3.32 -4.69
C GLU A 34 2.23 4.24 -3.50
N ALA A 35 1.46 5.32 -3.34
CA ALA A 35 1.56 6.22 -2.20
C ALA A 35 0.18 6.61 -1.67
N GLY A 36 0.10 6.86 -0.36
CA GLY A 36 -1.15 7.16 0.35
C GLY A 36 -1.71 5.93 1.08
N ASN A 37 -3.01 5.67 0.99
CA ASN A 37 -3.64 4.50 1.61
C ASN A 37 -3.19 3.24 0.87
N VAL A 38 -2.22 2.53 1.45
CA VAL A 38 -1.65 1.31 0.88
C VAL A 38 -2.16 0.10 1.65
N ALA A 39 -2.67 -0.89 0.92
CA ALA A 39 -2.98 -2.19 1.49
C ALA A 39 -1.75 -3.09 1.38
N LEU A 40 -1.33 -3.67 2.51
CA LEU A 40 -0.25 -4.63 2.51
C LEU A 40 -0.82 -6.06 2.48
N SER A 41 -0.60 -6.73 1.36
CA SER A 41 -0.77 -8.18 1.26
C SER A 41 0.58 -8.77 0.87
N LEU A 42 1.30 -9.30 1.87
CA LEU A 42 2.53 -10.04 1.62
C LEU A 42 2.14 -11.46 1.20
N PRO A 43 2.73 -12.01 0.12
CA PRO A 43 2.51 -13.41 -0.21
C PRO A 43 2.97 -14.26 0.98
N SER A 44 2.11 -15.19 1.40
CA SER A 44 2.39 -16.15 2.46
C SER A 44 3.54 -17.05 2.01
N THR A 45 4.76 -16.66 2.39
CA THR A 45 5.95 -17.50 2.23
C THR A 45 6.19 -18.23 3.54
N ASN A 46 6.64 -19.49 3.47
CA ASN A 46 6.90 -20.35 4.64
C ASN A 46 7.90 -19.77 5.67
N TYR A 47 8.52 -18.62 5.37
CA TYR A 47 9.53 -17.96 6.19
C TYR A 47 9.10 -16.60 6.73
N VAL A 48 7.94 -16.09 6.33
CA VAL A 48 7.37 -14.85 6.89
C VAL A 48 6.30 -15.26 7.89
N SER A 49 6.67 -15.34 9.18
CA SER A 49 5.79 -15.80 10.26
C SER A 49 4.62 -14.85 10.56
N THR A 50 4.54 -13.73 9.86
CA THR A 50 3.50 -12.74 10.03
C THR A 50 2.79 -12.52 8.69
N GLY A 51 1.75 -13.31 8.45
CA GLY A 51 0.75 -13.01 7.43
C GLY A 51 -0.03 -11.77 7.86
N SER A 52 0.64 -10.63 7.81
CA SER A 52 0.13 -9.34 8.25
C SER A 52 -0.68 -8.72 7.12
N ASN A 53 -1.96 -9.04 7.05
CA ASN A 53 -2.91 -8.28 6.23
C ASN A 53 -3.19 -6.95 6.93
N HIS A 54 -2.28 -6.00 6.78
CA HIS A 54 -2.43 -4.66 7.35
C HIS A 54 -3.19 -3.78 6.36
N GLN A 55 -4.33 -3.29 6.79
CA GLN A 55 -5.23 -2.40 6.04
C GLN A 55 -5.24 -1.02 6.71
N GLY A 56 -5.57 0.04 5.96
CA GLY A 56 -5.62 1.39 6.51
C GLY A 56 -4.24 2.04 6.81
N LEU A 57 -3.16 1.50 6.23
CA LEU A 57 -1.83 2.08 6.35
C LEU A 57 -1.69 3.29 5.42
N PHE A 58 -1.19 4.42 5.94
CA PHE A 58 -0.80 5.56 5.10
C PHE A 58 0.70 5.49 4.86
N GLY A 59 1.14 5.28 3.61
CA GLY A 59 2.53 5.00 3.32
C GLY A 59 2.90 5.03 1.85
N VAL A 60 4.11 4.59 1.55
CA VAL A 60 4.64 4.42 0.20
C VAL A 60 5.08 2.97 0.03
N LYS A 61 4.72 2.38 -1.11
CA LYS A 61 5.12 1.04 -1.53
C LYS A 61 5.74 1.13 -2.92
N THR A 62 6.90 0.51 -3.09
CA THR A 62 7.60 0.45 -4.38
C THR A 62 7.91 -0.99 -4.74
N GLN A 63 7.76 -1.31 -6.01
CA GLN A 63 8.06 -2.60 -6.62
C GLN A 63 9.03 -2.36 -7.77
N MET A 64 10.17 -3.04 -7.70
CA MET A 64 11.23 -2.96 -8.69
C MET A 64 11.62 -4.36 -9.13
N LYS A 65 11.97 -4.51 -10.40
CA LYS A 65 12.43 -5.78 -10.97
C LYS A 65 13.70 -5.54 -11.75
N VAL A 66 14.74 -6.29 -11.43
CA VAL A 66 16.03 -6.26 -12.14
C VAL A 66 16.35 -7.68 -12.59
N GLY A 67 16.10 -7.96 -13.87
CA GLY A 67 16.18 -9.31 -14.42
C GLY A 67 15.24 -10.27 -13.68
N ASN A 68 15.79 -11.29 -13.02
CA ASN A 68 15.05 -12.29 -12.25
C ASN A 68 14.86 -11.91 -10.77
N PHE A 69 15.42 -10.78 -10.32
CA PHE A 69 15.29 -10.32 -8.95
C PHE A 69 14.13 -9.34 -8.82
N SER A 70 13.28 -9.57 -7.81
CA SER A 70 12.16 -8.70 -7.45
C SER A 70 12.41 -8.08 -6.09
N PHE A 71 12.35 -6.76 -6.02
CA PHE A 71 12.46 -5.98 -4.79
C PHE A 71 11.14 -5.29 -4.50
N THR A 72 10.64 -5.45 -3.27
CA THR A 72 9.46 -4.73 -2.79
C THR A 72 9.84 -3.99 -1.52
N GLY A 73 9.69 -2.68 -1.51
CA GLY A 73 9.94 -1.82 -0.36
C GLY A 73 8.65 -1.15 0.08
N ILE A 74 8.37 -1.15 1.39
CA ILE A 74 7.19 -0.52 1.97
C ILE A 74 7.61 0.29 3.19
N ALA A 75 7.13 1.53 3.28
CA ALA A 75 7.24 2.37 4.45
C ALA A 75 5.86 2.94 4.75
N SER A 76 5.31 2.65 5.92
CA SER A 76 3.94 3.01 6.26
C SER A 76 3.81 3.47 7.70
N LEU A 77 2.92 4.45 7.90
CA LEU A 77 2.41 4.86 9.20
C LEU A 77 1.06 4.18 9.41
N GLU A 78 0.96 3.43 10.50
CA GLU A 78 -0.31 2.84 10.94
C GLU A 78 -1.13 3.93 11.62
N ARG A 79 -2.22 4.37 10.99
CA ARG A 79 -3.24 5.18 11.65
C ARG A 79 -4.14 4.24 12.44
N GLY A 80 -3.67 3.84 13.62
CA GLY A 80 -4.44 3.01 14.55
C GLY A 80 -5.54 3.83 15.22
N GLU A 81 -6.65 4.05 14.53
CA GLU A 81 -7.85 4.59 15.17
C GLU A 81 -8.68 3.43 15.72
N ASN A 82 -8.39 3.05 16.96
CA ASN A 82 -9.32 2.26 17.75
C ASN A 82 -10.47 3.18 18.18
N GLU A 83 -11.42 3.47 17.30
CA GLU A 83 -12.74 3.91 17.74
C GLU A 83 -13.42 2.70 18.38
N THR A 84 -13.13 2.48 19.66
CA THR A 84 -13.97 1.61 20.49
C THR A 84 -15.31 2.31 20.59
N LEU A 85 -16.24 1.94 19.70
CA LEU A 85 -17.66 2.21 19.83
C LEU A 85 -18.09 1.72 21.21
N SER A 86 -18.10 2.63 22.19
CA SER A 86 -18.74 2.42 23.46
C SER A 86 -20.23 2.60 23.20
N VAL A 87 -20.91 1.49 22.95
CA VAL A 87 -22.36 1.39 23.03
C VAL A 87 -22.81 1.25 24.48
#